data_AF-A0A2R7YSI6-F1
#
_entry.id   AF-A0A2R7YSI6-F1
#
_cell.length_a   1.000
_cell.length_b   1.000
_cell.length_c   1.000
_cell.angle_alpha   90.00
_cell.angle_beta   90.00
_cell.angle_gamma   90.00
#
_symmetry.space_group_name_H-M   'P 1'
#
loop_
_entity.id
_entity.type
_entity.pdbx_description
1 polymer ?
#
loop_
_entity_poly.entity_id
_entity_poly.type
_entity_poly.pdbx_seq_one_letter_code
_entity_poly.pdbx_strand_id
1 'polypeptide(L)' 'MSEIVTFRPDERPDVEVLVDEVWFTGELRQWKQLSDGSWTGQVTWRSSACVNRIDTFPASSIREAG' A
#
# COMPACT_ATOMS: atom_id res chain seq x y z
N MET A 1 -12.07 0.72 -18.04
CA MET A 1 -10.63 0.40 -18.18
C MET A 1 -10.03 0.44 -16.79
N SER A 2 -9.22 -0.55 -16.41
CA SER A 2 -8.55 -0.56 -15.10
C SER A 2 -7.22 0.18 -15.24
N GLU A 3 -7.01 1.24 -14.45
CA GLU A 3 -5.74 1.96 -14.43
C GLU A 3 -4.77 1.32 -13.43
N ILE A 4 -3.49 1.28 -13.78
CA ILE A 4 -2.44 0.73 -12.92
C ILE A 4 -1.26 1.70 -12.91
N VAL A 5 -0.83 2.12 -11.72
CA VAL A 5 0.38 2.92 -11.50
C VAL A 5 1.35 2.07 -10.71
N THR A 6 2.51 1.72 -11.27
CA THR A 6 3.53 0.90 -10.61
C THR A 6 4.76 1.73 -10.33
N PHE A 7 5.26 1.67 -9.10
CA PHE A 7 6.45 2.40 -8.67
C PHE A 7 7.70 1.56 -8.89
N ARG A 8 8.77 2.20 -9.36
CA ARG A 8 10.09 1.55 -9.39
C ARG A 8 10.57 1.31 -7.95
N PRO A 9 11.41 0.29 -7.70
CA PRO A 9 11.90 -0.01 -6.36
C PRO A 9 12.54 1.17 -5.62
N ASP A 10 13.24 2.05 -6.34
CA ASP A 10 13.92 3.25 -5.85
C ASP A 10 13.01 4.49 -5.72
N GLU A 11 11.77 4.41 -6.21
CA GLU A 11 10.80 5.50 -6.21
C GLU A 11 9.56 5.16 -5.37
N ARG A 12 9.60 4.10 -4.56
CA ARG A 12 8.45 3.66 -3.77
C ARG A 12 8.16 4.66 -2.66
N PRO A 13 6.95 5.24 -2.62
CA PRO A 13 6.56 6.11 -1.52
C PRO A 13 6.50 5.33 -0.21
N ASP A 14 7.00 5.93 0.86
CA ASP A 14 6.77 5.47 2.23
C ASP A 14 5.30 5.76 2.61
N VAL A 15 4.62 4.72 3.09
CA VAL A 15 3.21 4.77 3.49
C VAL A 15 3.00 4.06 4.81
N GLU A 16 1.86 4.32 5.43
CA GLU A 16 1.33 3.52 6.53
C GLU A 16 0.06 2.81 6.10
N VAL A 17 -0.13 1.57 6.55
CA VAL A 17 -1.32 0.75 6.29
C VAL A 17 -2.03 0.37 7.58
N LEU A 18 -3.36 0.40 7.54
CA LEU A 18 -4.19 0.03 8.69
C LEU A 18 -4.46 -1.48 8.69
N VAL A 19 -3.99 -2.18 9.73
CA VAL A 19 -4.21 -3.62 9.96
C VAL A 19 -4.64 -3.81 11.40
N ASP A 20 -5.78 -4.48 11.62
CA ASP A 20 -6.31 -4.75 12.97
C ASP A 20 -6.34 -3.49 13.86
N GLU A 21 -6.81 -2.36 13.30
CA GLU A 21 -6.89 -1.03 13.94
C GLU A 21 -5.53 -0.37 14.29
N VAL A 22 -4.42 -0.95 13.84
CA VAL A 22 -3.06 -0.44 14.04
C VAL A 22 -2.43 -0.03 12.72
N TRP A 23 -1.73 1.12 12.71
CA TRP A 23 -0.98 1.58 11.55
C TRP A 23 0.43 0.97 11.52
N PHE A 24 0.79 0.38 10.40
CA PHE A 24 2.11 -0.19 10.16
C PHE A 24 2.80 0.51 9.01
N THR A 25 4.09 0.80 9.16
CA THR A 25 4.90 1.42 8.11
C THR A 25 5.21 0.42 6.99
N GLY A 26 5.30 0.95 5.77
CA GLY A 26 5.56 0.18 4.57
C GLY A 26 5.91 1.03 3.35
N GLU A 27 6.12 0.36 2.23
CA GLU A 27 6.46 0.95 0.94
C GLU A 27 5.38 0.60 -0.09
N LEU A 28 4.82 1.62 -0.75
CA LEU A 28 3.82 1.43 -1.79
C LEU A 28 4.49 0.95 -3.08
N ARG A 29 4.00 -0.16 -3.62
CA ARG A 29 4.51 -0.75 -4.86
C ARG A 29 3.69 -0.40 -6.08
N GLN A 30 2.37 -0.33 -5.92
CA GLN A 30 1.45 -0.18 -7.02
C GLN A 30 0.11 0.35 -6.54
N TRP A 31 -0.48 1.29 -7.29
CA TRP A 31 -1.90 1.60 -7.27
C TRP A 31 -2.61 0.89 -8.42
N LYS A 32 -3.82 0.40 -8.15
CA LYS A 32 -4.71 -0.20 -9.15
C LYS A 32 -6.12 0.33 -8.95
N GLN A 33 -6.69 0.90 -10.00
CA GLN A 33 -8.10 1.25 -10.04
C GLN A 33 -8.95 0.04 -10.43
N LEU A 34 -9.96 -0.24 -9.61
CA LEU A 34 -10.94 -1.30 -9.83
C LEU A 34 -12.04 -0.83 -10.79
N SER A 35 -12.86 -1.76 -11.27
CA SER A 35 -13.93 -1.48 -12.24
C SER A 35 -15.05 -0.58 -11.70
N ASP A 36 -15.20 -0.50 -10.38
CA ASP A 36 -16.16 0.37 -9.69
C ASP A 36 -15.60 1.80 -9.46
N GLY A 37 -14.38 2.08 -9.91
CA GLY A 37 -13.70 3.37 -9.76
C GLY A 37 -12.90 3.51 -8.46
N SER A 38 -13.00 2.56 -7.53
CA SER A 38 -12.21 2.55 -6.29
C SER A 38 -10.74 2.23 -6.54
N TRP A 39 -9.85 2.68 -5.65
CA TRP A 39 -8.42 2.43 -5.74
C TRP A 39 -7.95 1.45 -4.66
N THR A 40 -7.05 0.57 -5.05
CA THR A 40 -6.35 -0.37 -4.15
C THR A 40 -4.85 -0.23 -4.31
N GLY A 41 -4.12 -0.28 -3.21
CA GLY A 41 -2.66 -0.16 -3.19
C GLY A 41 -2.02 -1.47 -2.74
N GLN A 42 -1.03 -1.95 -3.48
CA GLN A 42 -0.17 -3.04 -3.02
C GLN A 42 0.99 -2.46 -2.23
N VAL A 43 1.12 -2.86 -0.97
CA VAL A 43 2.10 -2.31 -0.02
C VAL A 43 2.96 -3.43 0.54
N THR A 44 4.27 -3.19 0.64
CA THR A 44 5.15 -3.99 1.50
C THR A 44 5.19 -3.37 2.87
N TRP A 45 4.67 -4.03 3.90
CA TRP A 45 4.55 -3.47 5.25
C TRP A 45 5.19 -4.37 6.30
N ARG A 46 5.60 -3.78 7.41
CA ARG A 46 6.26 -4.50 8.51
C ARG A 46 5.24 -4.88 9.59
N SER A 47 4.93 -6.17 9.67
CA SER A 47 4.08 -6.70 10.75
C SER A 47 4.82 -6.87 12.09
N SER A 48 6.15 -6.96 12.03
CA SER A 48 7.06 -7.06 13.19
C SER A 48 8.49 -6.74 12.74
N ALA A 49 9.42 -6.61 13.68
CA ALA A 49 10.81 -6.23 13.41
C ALA A 49 11.54 -7.12 12.38
N CYS A 50 11.06 -8.34 12.14
CA CYS A 50 11.73 -9.31 11.27
C CYS A 50 10.86 -9.81 10.10
N VAL A 51 9.62 -9.31 9.94
CA VAL A 51 8.68 -9.86 8.95
C VAL A 51 8.06 -8.76 8.09
N ASN A 52 8.49 -8.72 6.82
CA ASN A 52 7.84 -7.96 5.76
C ASN A 52 6.71 -8.80 5.15
N ARG A 53 5.55 -8.18 4.97
CA ARG A 53 4.39 -8.73 4.25
C ARG A 53 4.10 -7.90 3.02
N ILE A 54 3.49 -8.51 2.01
CA ILE A 54 3.02 -7.82 0.80
C ILE A 54 1.53 -8.10 0.69
N ASP A 55 0.72 -7.07 0.86
CA ASP A 55 -0.74 -7.17 0.80
C ASP A 55 -1.33 -6.03 -0.03
N THR A 56 -2.60 -6.19 -0.39
CA THR A 56 -3.38 -5.17 -1.10
C THR A 56 -4.40 -4.55 -0.15
N PHE A 57 -4.36 -3.24 0.00
CA PHE A 57 -5.24 -2.46 0.87
C PHE A 57 -6.13 -1.53 0.05
N PRO A 58 -7.35 -1.22 0.51
CA PRO A 58 -8.13 -0.14 -0.07
C PRO A 58 -7.42 1.19 0.16
N ALA A 59 -7.60 2.16 -0.75
CA ALA A 59 -6.97 3.48 -0.62
C ALA A 59 -7.31 4.20 0.70
N SER A 60 -8.49 3.94 1.27
CA SER A 60 -8.91 4.46 2.58
C SER A 60 -8.10 3.93 3.76
N SER A 61 -7.37 2.84 3.59
CA SER A 61 -6.54 2.19 4.62
C SER A 61 -5.04 2.44 4.39
N ILE A 62 -4.69 3.31 3.45
CA ILE A 62 -3.31 3.71 3.15
C ILE A 62 -3.20 5.22 3.37
N ARG A 63 -2.13 5.66 4.01
CA ARG A 63 -1.79 7.08 4.11
C ARG A 63 -0.30 7.29 3.88
N GLU A 64 0.10 8.48 3.47
CA GLU A 64 1.51 8.84 3.36
C GLU A 64 2.15 8.84 4.75
N ALA A 65 3.37 8.28 4.86
CA ALA A 65 4.16 8.37 6.08
C ALA A 65 4.70 9.81 6.21
N GLY A 66 4.56 10.41 7.39
CA GLY A 66 5.02 11.77 7.69
C GLY A 66 6.39 11.83 8.34
#